data_AF-A0A920SL91-F1
#
_entry.id   AF-A0A920SL91-F1
#
_cell.length_a   1.000
_cell.length_b   1.000
_cell.length_c   1.000
_cell.angle_alpha   90.00
_cell.angle_beta   90.00
_cell.angle_gamma   90.00
#
_symmetry.space_group_name_H-M   'P 1'
#
loop_
_entity.id
_entity.type
_entity.pdbx_description
1 polymer ?
#
loop_
_entity_poly.entity_id
_entity_poly.type
_entity_poly.pdbx_seq_one_letter_code
_entity_poly.pdbx_strand_id
1 'polypeptide(L)'
;MYEAGIFDGNDILVRSHSAPETAHARAGFGVCCLNINEVKYVFTGRPAHQLTSWNGRNALEAAVRFYTSVNGLRSTLRPEASIQGVIPEGGIAPNVVPARAVVDYYIRYPDEVYL
;
A
#
# COMPACT_ATOMS: atom_id res chain seq x y z
N MET A 1 -17.74 8.05 8.59
CA MET A 1 -18.76 9.10 8.35
C MET A 1 -19.66 8.73 7.18
N TYR A 2 -19.10 8.46 6.00
CA TYR A 2 -19.88 8.01 4.83
C TYR A 2 -20.70 6.74 5.10
N GLU A 3 -20.06 5.63 5.50
CA GLU A 3 -20.78 4.36 5.79
C GLU A 3 -21.80 4.46 6.94
N ALA A 4 -21.65 5.47 7.80
CA ALA A 4 -22.58 5.73 8.89
C ALA A 4 -23.76 6.61 8.46
N GLY A 5 -23.91 6.93 7.16
CA GLY A 5 -25.00 7.73 6.61
C GLY A 5 -24.99 9.20 7.05
N ILE A 6 -23.88 9.69 7.61
CA ILE A 6 -23.81 11.06 8.17
C ILE A 6 -24.10 12.13 7.11
N PHE A 7 -23.83 11.81 5.85
CA PHE A 7 -24.01 12.74 4.74
C PHE A 7 -25.36 12.60 4.03
N ASP A 8 -26.21 11.66 4.44
CA ASP A 8 -27.48 11.38 3.79
C ASP A 8 -28.41 12.60 3.84
N GLY A 9 -29.01 12.94 2.71
CA GLY A 9 -29.91 14.09 2.59
C GLY A 9 -29.24 15.47 2.49
N ASN A 10 -27.90 15.54 2.49
CA ASN A 10 -27.20 16.80 2.22
C ASN A 10 -27.13 17.09 0.71
N ASP A 11 -27.44 18.33 0.32
CA ASP A 11 -27.34 18.77 -1.07
C ASP A 11 -25.93 19.20 -1.48
N ILE A 12 -25.13 19.75 -0.54
CA ILE A 12 -23.80 20.30 -0.80
C ILE A 12 -22.86 19.99 0.35
N LEU A 13 -21.64 19.55 0.02
CA LEU A 13 -20.53 19.38 0.95
C LEU A 13 -19.40 20.35 0.60
N VAL A 14 -18.94 21.14 1.57
CA VAL A 14 -17.85 22.10 1.39
C VAL A 14 -16.68 21.69 2.31
N ARG A 15 -15.47 21.67 1.74
CA ARG A 15 -14.23 21.34 2.45
C ARG A 15 -13.21 22.47 2.29
N SER A 16 -12.57 22.86 3.38
CA SER A 16 -11.38 23.71 3.38
C SER A 16 -10.20 22.98 4.02
N HIS A 17 -8.97 23.37 3.67
CA HIS A 17 -7.74 22.90 4.30
C HIS A 17 -6.82 24.10 4.45
N SER A 18 -6.22 24.27 5.63
CA SER A 18 -5.22 25.32 5.84
C SER A 18 -3.99 25.03 4.99
N ALA A 19 -3.58 26.00 4.19
CA ALA A 19 -2.36 25.94 3.39
C ALA A 19 -1.67 27.32 3.45
N PRO A 20 -0.37 27.42 3.13
CA PRO A 20 0.33 28.70 3.11
C PRO A 20 -0.30 29.72 2.14
N GLU A 21 -0.98 29.23 1.11
CA GLU A 21 -1.58 30.04 0.04
C GLU A 21 -3.01 29.57 -0.22
N THR A 22 -3.89 30.51 -0.60
CA THR A 22 -5.25 30.18 -1.02
C THR A 22 -5.23 29.67 -2.46
N ALA A 23 -5.70 28.45 -2.66
CA ALA A 23 -5.81 27.83 -3.97
C ALA A 23 -7.21 27.25 -4.18
N HIS A 24 -7.70 27.34 -5.41
CA HIS A 24 -8.92 26.66 -5.83
C HIS A 24 -8.55 25.35 -6.52
N ALA A 25 -9.01 24.23 -5.97
CA ALA A 25 -8.90 22.96 -6.67
C ALA A 25 -9.77 22.98 -7.94
N ARG A 26 -9.27 22.37 -9.01
CA ARG A 26 -10.08 22.10 -10.21
C ARG A 26 -11.24 21.16 -9.82
N ALA A 27 -12.36 21.21 -10.55
CA ALA A 27 -13.42 20.21 -10.40
C ALA A 27 -12.95 18.81 -10.85
N GLY A 28 -13.28 17.77 -10.06
CA GLY A 28 -13.00 16.37 -10.39
C GLY A 28 -12.51 15.54 -9.21
N PHE A 29 -12.37 14.23 -9.39
CA PHE A 29 -11.71 13.33 -8.44
C PHE A 29 -10.19 13.45 -8.52
N GLY A 30 -9.48 13.22 -7.41
CA GLY A 30 -8.02 13.24 -7.37
C GLY A 30 -7.34 14.61 -7.50
N VAL A 31 -8.11 15.70 -7.60
CA VAL A 31 -7.65 17.06 -7.94
C VAL A 31 -6.95 17.80 -6.80
N CYS A 32 -7.37 17.57 -5.55
CA CYS A 32 -6.75 18.22 -4.38
C CYS A 32 -5.82 17.28 -3.61
N CYS A 33 -6.05 15.98 -3.74
CA CYS A 33 -5.28 14.89 -3.16
C CYS A 33 -5.43 13.69 -4.09
N LEU A 34 -4.36 12.92 -4.32
CA LEU A 34 -4.48 11.64 -5.00
C LEU A 34 -5.29 10.67 -4.14
N ASN A 35 -6.03 9.79 -4.81
CA ASN A 35 -6.66 8.65 -4.14
C ASN A 35 -5.55 7.76 -3.57
N ILE A 36 -5.86 7.05 -2.48
CA ILE A 36 -4.90 6.17 -1.82
C ILE A 36 -5.57 4.86 -1.41
N ASN A 37 -4.95 3.74 -1.78
CA ASN A 37 -5.24 2.44 -1.19
C ASN A 37 -4.09 2.08 -0.26
N GLU A 38 -4.41 1.85 1.01
CA GLU A 38 -3.48 1.34 2.01
C GLU A 38 -3.69 -0.17 2.13
N VAL A 39 -2.68 -0.96 1.76
CA VAL A 39 -2.82 -2.42 1.68
C VAL A 39 -1.63 -3.11 2.34
N LYS A 40 -1.94 -4.01 3.28
CA LYS A 40 -0.96 -4.90 3.91
C LYS A 40 -1.05 -6.30 3.33
N TYR A 41 0.05 -6.77 2.78
CA TYR A 41 0.21 -8.14 2.30
C TYR A 41 0.93 -8.97 3.34
N VAL A 42 0.27 -10.02 3.83
CA VAL A 42 0.81 -10.92 4.85
C VAL A 42 1.21 -12.24 4.21
N PHE A 43 2.50 -12.55 4.26
CA PHE A 43 3.05 -13.82 3.81
C PHE A 43 3.17 -14.77 4.99
N THR A 44 2.60 -15.96 4.85
CA THR A 44 2.67 -17.03 5.85
C THR A 44 3.47 -18.20 5.31
N GLY A 45 4.36 -18.73 6.14
CA GLY A 45 5.29 -19.80 5.82
C GLY A 45 5.37 -20.83 6.94
N ARG A 46 6.50 -21.51 7.02
CA ARG A 46 6.76 -22.57 8.01
C ARG A 46 8.19 -22.43 8.53
N PRO A 47 8.40 -22.34 9.85
CA PRO A 47 9.72 -22.18 10.40
C PRO A 47 10.52 -23.49 10.28
N ALA A 48 11.83 -23.35 10.13
CA ALA A 48 12.82 -24.42 10.21
C ALA A 48 14.15 -23.82 10.66
N HIS A 49 15.05 -24.62 11.22
CA HIS A 49 16.41 -24.19 11.45
C HIS A 49 17.10 -23.90 10.11
N GLN A 50 17.91 -22.84 10.02
CA GLN A 50 18.48 -22.39 8.74
C GLN A 50 19.39 -23.45 8.08
N LEU A 51 20.06 -24.30 8.87
CA LEU A 51 20.84 -25.44 8.37
C LEU A 51 19.98 -26.60 7.82
N THR A 52 18.66 -26.51 7.95
CA THR A 52 17.68 -27.49 7.46
C THR A 52 16.53 -26.78 6.73
N SER A 53 16.84 -25.69 6.04
CA SER A 53 15.86 -24.73 5.50
C SER A 53 14.85 -25.34 4.53
N TRP A 54 15.19 -26.44 3.85
CA TRP A 54 14.30 -27.19 2.96
C TRP A 54 13.05 -27.77 3.65
N ASN A 55 13.08 -27.93 4.97
CA ASN A 55 11.92 -28.33 5.77
C ASN A 55 10.93 -27.17 6.03
N GLY A 56 11.34 -25.94 5.73
CA GLY A 56 10.56 -24.73 5.94
C GLY A 56 9.86 -24.20 4.69
N ARG A 57 9.17 -23.07 4.85
CA ARG A 57 8.61 -22.23 3.79
C ARG A 57 8.93 -20.78 4.14
N ASN A 58 9.79 -20.14 3.35
CA ASN A 58 10.35 -18.84 3.68
C ASN A 58 9.42 -17.69 3.29
N ALA A 59 8.74 -17.10 4.27
CA ALA A 59 7.83 -15.98 4.06
C ALA A 59 8.57 -14.69 3.69
N LEU A 60 9.78 -14.45 4.23
CA LEU A 60 10.58 -13.27 3.91
C LEU A 60 11.01 -13.29 2.43
N GLU A 61 11.41 -14.45 1.92
CA GLU A 61 11.78 -14.61 0.52
C GLU A 61 10.60 -14.26 -0.41
N ALA A 62 9.38 -14.71 -0.08
CA ALA A 62 8.18 -14.36 -0.82
C ALA A 62 7.90 -12.84 -0.77
N ALA A 63 8.02 -12.21 0.40
CA ALA A 63 7.84 -10.78 0.58
C ALA A 63 8.88 -9.96 -0.23
N VAL A 64 10.15 -10.36 -0.22
CA VAL A 64 11.21 -9.67 -0.98
C VAL A 64 10.98 -9.81 -2.49
N ARG A 65 10.60 -11.01 -2.96
CA ARG A 65 10.24 -11.22 -4.37
C ARG A 65 9.06 -10.35 -4.78
N PHE A 66 7.99 -10.34 -3.99
CA PHE A 66 6.84 -9.47 -4.21
C PHE A 66 7.25 -7.98 -4.27
N TYR A 67 8.00 -7.50 -3.28
CA TYR A 67 8.47 -6.11 -3.22
C TYR A 67 9.31 -5.73 -4.45
N THR A 68 10.17 -6.65 -4.90
CA THR A 68 11.02 -6.46 -6.08
C THR A 68 10.18 -6.44 -7.36
N SER A 69 9.24 -7.36 -7.52
CA SER A 69 8.33 -7.41 -8.66
C SER A 69 7.47 -6.15 -8.77
N VAL A 70 6.93 -5.65 -7.66
CA VAL A 70 6.15 -4.40 -7.63
C VAL A 70 7.02 -3.22 -8.04
N ASN A 71 8.28 -3.13 -7.58
CA ASN A 71 9.19 -2.08 -8.04
C ASN A 71 9.50 -2.18 -9.54
N GLY A 72 9.52 -3.38 -10.10
CA GLY A 72 9.68 -3.59 -11.54
C GLY A 72 8.54 -3.02 -12.40
N LEU A 73 7.35 -2.83 -11.82
CA LEU A 73 6.19 -2.26 -12.53
C LEU A 73 6.29 -0.75 -12.74
N ARG A 74 7.22 -0.05 -12.09
CA ARG A 74 7.28 1.43 -12.12
C ARG A 74 7.40 2.02 -13.52
N SER A 75 8.04 1.32 -14.46
CA SER A 75 8.17 1.77 -15.85
C SER A 75 6.86 1.73 -16.64
N THR A 76 5.85 1.00 -16.18
CA THR A 76 4.55 0.89 -16.85
C THR A 76 3.45 1.70 -16.17
N LEU A 77 3.75 2.35 -15.04
CA LEU A 77 2.80 3.22 -14.35
C LEU A 77 2.66 4.56 -15.08
N ARG A 78 1.47 5.16 -14.99
CA ARG A 78 1.28 6.56 -15.38
C ARG A 78 2.13 7.46 -14.47
N PRO A 79 2.65 8.60 -14.98
CA PRO A 79 3.50 9.51 -14.20
C PRO A 79 2.86 10.04 -12.92
N GLU A 80 1.53 10.16 -12.89
CA GLU A 80 0.76 10.67 -11.75
C GLU A 80 0.53 9.60 -10.66
N ALA A 81 0.71 8.32 -10.99
CA ALA A 81 0.54 7.22 -10.06
C ALA A 81 1.85 6.95 -9.31
N SER A 82 1.75 6.60 -8.03
CA SER A 82 2.91 6.19 -7.24
C SER A 82 2.60 5.01 -6.34
N ILE A 83 3.54 4.08 -6.24
CA ILE A 83 3.48 2.94 -5.34
C ILE A 83 4.67 3.04 -4.40
N GLN A 84 4.41 3.04 -3.10
CA GLN A 84 5.42 3.20 -2.04
C GLN A 84 5.18 2.14 -0.98
N GLY A 85 6.22 1.42 -0.57
CA GLY A 85 6.04 0.38 0.43
C GLY A 85 7.26 0.13 1.28
N VAL A 86 7.04 -0.64 2.35
CA VAL A 86 8.04 -1.05 3.33
C VAL A 86 7.77 -2.50 3.76
N ILE A 87 8.80 -3.17 4.30
CA ILE A 87 8.68 -4.51 4.91
C ILE A 87 8.76 -4.33 6.44
N PRO A 88 7.64 -4.06 7.15
CA PRO A 88 7.67 -3.82 8.59
C PRO A 88 7.97 -5.09 9.41
N GLU A 89 7.67 -6.27 8.87
CA GLU A 89 7.95 -7.56 9.51
C GLU A 89 8.67 -8.48 8.54
N GLY A 90 9.88 -8.92 8.88
CA GLY A 90 10.75 -9.73 8.00
C GLY A 90 11.24 -11.04 8.61
N GLY A 91 10.62 -11.52 9.69
CA GLY A 91 11.11 -12.64 10.48
C GLY A 91 11.66 -12.21 11.84
N ILE A 92 11.96 -13.19 12.68
CA ILE A 92 12.25 -12.99 14.11
C ILE A 92 13.71 -13.22 14.49
N ALA A 93 14.46 -14.02 13.70
CA ALA A 93 15.85 -14.37 13.97
C ALA A 93 16.55 -14.84 12.68
N PRO A 94 17.85 -14.55 12.50
CA PRO A 94 18.59 -14.91 11.28
C PRO A 94 18.86 -16.41 11.11
N ASN A 95 18.83 -17.20 12.19
CA ASN A 95 19.05 -18.64 12.17
C ASN A 95 17.76 -19.47 12.02
N VAL A 96 16.62 -18.80 11.80
CA VAL A 96 15.30 -19.42 11.63
C VAL A 96 14.70 -19.00 10.30
N VAL A 97 14.22 -19.95 9.51
CA VAL A 97 13.44 -19.65 8.29
C VAL A 97 12.21 -18.83 8.67
N PRO A 98 12.02 -17.60 8.15
CA PRO A 98 10.89 -16.76 8.51
C PRO A 98 9.55 -17.41 8.16
N ALA A 99 8.70 -17.61 9.17
CA ALA A 99 7.34 -18.14 9.00
C ALA A 99 6.30 -17.06 8.72
N ARG A 100 6.67 -15.78 8.88
CA ARG A 100 5.80 -14.63 8.64
C ARG A 100 6.64 -13.46 8.12
N ALA A 101 6.11 -12.77 7.13
CA ALA A 101 6.60 -11.48 6.68
C ALA A 101 5.40 -10.61 6.25
N VAL A 102 5.52 -9.30 6.39
CA VAL A 102 4.49 -8.34 6.02
C VAL A 102 5.11 -7.30 5.10
N VAL A 103 4.38 -6.95 4.05
CA VAL A 103 4.70 -5.81 3.19
C VAL A 103 3.54 -4.83 3.25
N ASP A 104 3.84 -3.57 3.54
CA ASP A 104 2.86 -2.49 3.66
C ASP A 104 3.03 -1.55 2.48
N TYR A 105 1.96 -1.29 1.73
CA TYR A 105 1.97 -0.48 0.53
C TYR A 105 0.90 0.61 0.56
N TYR A 106 1.33 1.80 0.17
CA TYR A 106 0.46 2.89 -0.23
C TYR A 106 0.48 3.00 -1.75
N ILE A 107 -0.70 2.85 -2.36
CA ILE A 107 -0.91 2.95 -3.81
C ILE A 107 -1.70 4.21 -4.07
N ARG A 108 -1.07 5.19 -4.74
CA ARG A 108 -1.68 6.48 -5.07
C ARG A 108 -1.95 6.60 -6.55
N TYR A 109 -3.14 7.11 -6.90
CA TYR A 109 -3.62 7.20 -8.27
C TYR A 109 -4.52 8.44 -8.49
N PRO A 110 -4.56 8.98 -9.72
CA PRO A 110 -5.21 10.26 -10.00
C PRO A 110 -6.72 10.17 -10.18
N ASP A 111 -7.25 9.04 -10.63
CA ASP A 111 -8.67 8.92 -11.03
C ASP A 111 -9.16 7.47 -10.93
N GLU A 112 -10.48 7.30 -10.93
CA GLU A 112 -11.15 5.99 -10.84
C GLU A 112 -10.85 5.05 -12.02
N VAL A 113 -10.41 5.58 -13.18
CA VAL A 113 -10.16 4.79 -14.40
C VAL A 113 -8.81 4.07 -14.33
N TYR A 114 -7.93 4.49 -13.41
CA TYR A 114 -6.60 3.88 -13.26
C TYR A 114 -6.62 2.50 -12.60
N LEU A 115 -7.74 2.08 -12.00
CA LEU A 115 -7.98 0.75 -11.43
C LEU A 115 -9.21 0.09 -12.09
#